data_AF-A0A963L826-F1
#
_entry.id   AF-A0A963L826-F1
#
_cell.length_a   1.000
_cell.length_b   1.000
_cell.length_c   1.000
_cell.angle_alpha   90.00
_cell.angle_beta   90.00
_cell.angle_gamma   90.00
#
_symmetry.space_group_name_H-M   'P 1'
#
loop_
_entity.id
_entity.type
_entity.pdbx_description
1 polymer ?
#
loop_
_entity_poly.entity_id
_entity_poly.type
_entity_poly.pdbx_seq_one_letter_code
_entity_poly.pdbx_strand_id
1 'polypeptide(L)'
;MSLPIISAQQRMAERKGVKLLMLGKSGIGKTTRLRDLNPSTTLFIDIEAGDLSVADWPGDTIRPASWPECRDLFVYLAGPDRSLPPEAAFSVAHYEHVVGQFGDVAQIDRYATFFVDSITQMSRLCFTWCKSQPGAISDRSGKPDLRAAYGLLGQEMVGALTHLQHARGKNVVFVAILDERLDDYNRRVFEPQIEGSKTGLQMPGIVDEVVTLAEIKAEDGSAYRAFVTHTLNPYGFPAKDRSGRLDLLEPPDLGALIAKCAATAAPMPTCATSKE
;
A
#
# COMPACT_ATOMS: atom_id res chain seq x y z
N MET A 1 12.68 -3.34 -34.49
CA MET A 1 12.90 -3.41 -33.03
C MET A 1 12.85 -4.87 -32.62
N SER A 2 13.82 -5.35 -31.85
CA SER A 2 13.78 -6.70 -31.26
C SER A 2 12.77 -6.75 -30.12
N LEU A 3 12.13 -7.89 -29.90
CA LEU A 3 11.27 -8.12 -28.74
C LEU A 3 12.10 -7.91 -27.46
N PRO A 4 11.68 -7.07 -26.49
CA PRO A 4 12.46 -6.76 -25.29
C PRO A 4 12.34 -7.88 -24.24
N ILE A 5 12.92 -9.04 -24.54
CA ILE A 5 12.93 -10.20 -23.62
C ILE A 5 13.98 -9.95 -22.52
N ILE A 6 13.53 -9.96 -21.25
CA ILE A 6 14.41 -9.91 -20.08
C ILE A 6 14.78 -11.35 -19.69
N SER A 7 16.08 -11.66 -19.64
CA SER A 7 16.57 -12.98 -19.24
C SER A 7 16.28 -13.29 -17.77
N ALA A 8 16.30 -14.58 -17.40
CA ALA A 8 16.13 -14.99 -16.01
C ALA A 8 17.17 -14.35 -15.08
N GLN A 9 18.42 -14.24 -15.53
CA GLN A 9 19.50 -13.61 -14.78
C GLN A 9 19.26 -12.12 -14.57
N GLN A 10 18.85 -11.39 -15.62
CA GLN A 10 18.50 -9.96 -15.52
C GLN A 10 17.33 -9.76 -14.55
N ARG A 11 16.25 -10.55 -14.69
CA ARG A 11 15.09 -10.50 -13.79
C ARG A 11 15.42 -10.83 -12.33
N MET A 12 16.40 -11.70 -12.09
CA MET A 12 16.85 -12.04 -10.72
C MET A 12 17.81 -10.99 -10.15
N ALA A 13 18.53 -10.25 -10.99
CA ALA A 13 19.39 -9.14 -10.56
C ALA A 13 18.60 -7.85 -10.27
N GLU A 14 17.40 -7.70 -10.83
CA GLU A 14 16.52 -6.57 -10.52
C GLU A 14 16.09 -6.58 -9.05
N ARG A 15 16.34 -5.46 -8.37
CA ARG A 15 15.83 -5.24 -7.01
C ARG A 15 14.31 -5.26 -7.03
N LYS A 16 13.71 -6.23 -6.34
CA LYS A 16 12.26 -6.28 -6.13
C LYS A 16 11.92 -5.57 -4.84
N GLY A 17 11.03 -4.59 -4.93
CA GLY A 17 10.42 -3.96 -3.76
C GLY A 17 9.13 -4.67 -3.40
N VAL A 18 8.83 -4.76 -2.11
CA VAL A 18 7.60 -5.38 -1.58
C VAL A 18 6.49 -4.34 -1.53
N LYS A 19 5.31 -4.66 -2.07
CA LYS A 19 4.10 -3.84 -1.88
C LYS A 19 3.27 -4.48 -0.78
N LEU A 20 3.10 -3.78 0.32
CA LEU A 20 2.51 -4.32 1.55
C LEU A 20 1.36 -3.44 2.02
N LEU A 21 0.23 -4.07 2.35
CA LEU A 21 -0.85 -3.46 3.11
C LEU A 21 -0.76 -3.92 4.56
N MET A 22 -0.58 -2.97 5.49
CA MET A 22 -0.63 -3.20 6.93
C MET A 22 -1.98 -2.73 7.48
N LEU A 23 -2.74 -3.69 7.98
CA LEU A 23 -4.03 -3.51 8.61
C LEU A 23 -3.90 -3.60 10.14
N GLY A 24 -4.84 -3.00 10.86
CA GLY A 24 -4.90 -3.14 12.31
C GLY A 24 -5.84 -2.13 12.93
N LYS A 25 -6.38 -2.47 14.10
CA LYS A 25 -7.28 -1.59 14.86
C LYS A 25 -6.64 -0.23 15.15
N SER A 26 -7.46 0.78 15.40
CA SER A 26 -6.93 2.07 15.88
C SER A 26 -6.15 1.88 17.19
N GLY A 27 -5.03 2.61 17.34
CA GLY A 27 -4.19 2.55 18.55
C GLY A 27 -3.27 1.32 18.68
N ILE A 28 -3.33 0.32 17.79
CA ILE A 28 -2.52 -0.91 17.91
C ILE A 28 -1.01 -0.69 17.62
N GLY A 29 -0.62 0.48 17.13
CA GLY A 29 0.78 0.83 16.84
C GLY A 29 1.21 0.57 15.39
N LYS A 30 0.33 0.80 14.41
CA LYS A 30 0.67 0.71 12.98
C LYS A 30 1.74 1.73 12.60
N THR A 31 1.52 3.01 12.89
CA THR A 31 2.47 4.10 12.61
C THR A 31 3.81 3.90 13.29
N THR A 32 3.84 3.33 14.51
CA THR A 32 5.11 3.09 15.21
C THR A 32 5.98 2.03 14.55
N ARG A 33 5.44 1.22 13.62
CA ARG A 33 6.26 0.30 12.79
C ARG A 33 7.22 1.04 11.86
N LEU A 34 7.03 2.34 11.66
CA LEU A 34 7.99 3.21 10.99
C LEU A 34 9.38 3.17 11.67
N ARG A 35 9.43 2.92 12.99
CA ARG A 35 10.68 2.81 13.77
C ARG A 35 11.48 1.54 13.46
N ASP A 36 10.84 0.54 12.87
CA ASP A 36 11.50 -0.71 12.46
C ASP A 36 12.25 -0.53 11.12
N LEU A 37 12.09 0.62 10.46
CA LEU A 37 12.69 0.96 9.18
C LEU A 37 13.87 1.91 9.36
N ASN A 38 14.84 1.86 8.44
CA ASN A 38 15.96 2.81 8.41
C ASN A 38 15.47 4.21 8.01
N PRO A 39 15.58 5.23 8.89
CA PRO A 39 15.08 6.58 8.61
C PRO A 39 15.75 7.27 7.42
N SER A 40 17.04 6.99 7.18
CA SER A 40 17.81 7.61 6.07
C SER A 40 17.38 7.14 4.68
N THR A 41 16.68 6.00 4.60
CA THR A 41 16.23 5.39 3.35
C THR A 41 14.71 5.19 3.31
N THR A 42 13.97 5.81 4.22
CA THR A 42 12.50 5.70 4.28
C THR A 42 11.89 7.09 4.17
N LEU A 43 10.97 7.26 3.24
CA LEU A 43 10.15 8.46 3.15
C LEU A 43 8.80 8.18 3.80
N PHE A 44 8.47 8.97 4.82
CA PHE A 44 7.16 8.93 5.46
C PHE A 44 6.18 9.86 4.73
N ILE A 45 5.04 9.30 4.32
CA ILE A 45 3.96 10.04 3.64
C ILE A 45 2.79 10.06 4.62
N ASP A 46 2.75 11.13 5.41
CA ASP A 46 1.79 11.34 6.50
C ASP A 46 0.56 12.10 6.00
N ILE A 47 -0.47 11.33 5.65
CA ILE A 47 -1.78 11.80 5.20
C ILE A 47 -2.75 11.92 6.38
N GLU A 48 -2.60 11.06 7.40
CA GLU A 48 -3.49 11.02 8.58
C GLU A 48 -3.22 12.15 9.58
N ALA A 49 -2.07 12.82 9.49
CA ALA A 49 -1.56 13.74 10.51
C ALA A 49 -1.42 13.04 11.89
N GLY A 50 -1.05 11.76 11.86
CA GLY A 50 -0.95 10.84 13.00
C GLY A 50 0.46 10.75 13.61
N ASP A 51 1.33 11.71 13.29
CA ASP A 51 2.75 11.70 13.61
C ASP A 51 3.06 11.81 15.12
N LEU A 52 2.09 12.11 15.98
CA LEU A 52 2.28 12.15 17.44
C LEU A 52 2.97 10.90 18.00
N SER A 53 2.71 9.72 17.42
CA SER A 53 3.32 8.46 17.87
C SER A 53 4.78 8.25 17.40
N VAL A 54 5.24 9.09 16.47
CA VAL A 54 6.56 9.05 15.81
C VAL A 54 7.18 10.45 15.69
N ALA A 55 6.82 11.40 16.56
CA ALA A 55 7.24 12.80 16.46
C ALA A 55 8.77 13.00 16.57
N ASP A 56 9.45 12.07 17.23
CA ASP A 56 10.91 11.98 17.38
C ASP A 56 11.59 11.14 16.28
N TRP A 57 10.84 10.59 15.32
CA TRP A 57 11.42 9.79 14.25
C TRP A 57 12.19 10.70 13.28
N PRO A 58 13.49 10.43 13.03
CA PRO A 58 14.39 11.40 12.39
C PRO A 58 14.34 11.36 10.85
N GLY A 59 13.39 10.61 10.26
CA GLY A 59 13.32 10.43 8.82
C GLY A 59 12.51 11.52 8.11
N ASP A 60 12.72 11.63 6.80
CA ASP A 60 12.06 12.62 5.98
C ASP A 60 10.56 12.35 5.86
N THR A 61 9.75 13.41 5.91
CA THR A 61 8.28 13.32 5.91
C THR A 61 7.67 14.30 4.90
N ILE A 62 6.68 13.84 4.12
CA ILE A 62 5.83 14.67 3.26
C ILE A 62 4.38 14.51 3.72
N ARG A 63 3.63 15.62 3.74
CA ARG A 63 2.25 15.69 4.21
C ARG A 63 1.32 16.25 3.14
N PRO A 64 0.84 15.43 2.18
CA PRO A 64 -0.14 15.90 1.22
C PRO A 64 -1.47 16.15 1.93
N ALA A 65 -2.06 17.33 1.74
CA ALA A 65 -3.27 17.77 2.43
C ALA A 65 -4.54 17.57 1.59
N SER A 66 -4.41 17.23 0.31
CA SER A 66 -5.52 17.10 -0.63
C SER A 66 -5.36 15.90 -1.56
N TRP A 67 -6.47 15.46 -2.18
CA TRP A 67 -6.43 14.39 -3.17
C TRP A 67 -5.56 14.70 -4.39
N PRO A 68 -5.61 15.92 -4.99
CA PRO A 68 -4.69 16.30 -6.05
C PRO A 68 -3.22 16.17 -5.65
N GLU A 69 -2.82 16.68 -4.47
CA GLU A 69 -1.44 16.55 -3.98
C GLU A 69 -1.01 15.09 -3.81
N CYS A 70 -1.93 14.20 -3.39
CA CYS A 70 -1.64 12.77 -3.34
C CYS A 70 -1.32 12.21 -4.73
N ARG A 71 -2.09 12.61 -5.77
CA ARG A 71 -1.84 12.17 -7.15
C ARG A 71 -0.54 12.70 -7.70
N ASP A 72 -0.24 13.97 -7.45
CA ASP A 72 1.02 14.61 -7.87
C ASP A 72 2.20 13.89 -7.23
N LEU A 73 2.15 13.66 -5.92
CA LEU A 73 3.16 12.89 -5.22
C LEU A 73 3.30 11.48 -5.80
N PHE A 74 2.21 10.78 -6.08
CA PHE A 74 2.30 9.40 -6.54
C PHE A 74 2.86 9.27 -7.96
N VAL A 75 2.53 10.19 -8.87
CA VAL A 75 3.16 10.22 -10.20
C VAL A 75 4.64 10.55 -10.09
N TYR A 76 5.01 11.45 -9.18
CA TYR A 76 6.40 11.79 -8.93
C TYR A 76 7.20 10.59 -8.40
N LEU A 77 6.60 9.81 -7.50
CA LEU A 77 7.21 8.64 -6.88
C LEU A 77 7.32 7.41 -7.78
N ALA A 78 6.35 7.19 -8.66
CA ALA A 78 6.26 5.98 -9.50
C ALA A 78 6.68 6.20 -10.96
N GLY A 79 6.79 7.46 -11.40
CA GLY A 79 7.02 7.82 -12.79
C GLY A 79 5.73 7.80 -13.62
N PRO A 80 5.79 8.21 -14.90
CA PRO A 80 4.60 8.30 -15.74
C PRO A 80 4.13 6.94 -16.25
N ASP A 81 2.82 6.80 -16.41
CA ASP A 81 2.23 5.75 -17.24
C ASP A 81 2.17 6.22 -18.70
N ARG A 82 2.98 5.58 -19.56
CA ARG A 82 3.10 5.92 -20.99
C ARG A 82 1.92 5.45 -21.84
N SER A 83 1.01 4.66 -21.27
CA SER A 83 -0.19 4.18 -21.97
C SER A 83 -1.38 5.14 -21.83
N LEU A 84 -1.30 6.10 -20.91
CA LEU A 84 -2.38 7.04 -20.63
C LEU A 84 -2.34 8.24 -21.58
N PRO A 85 -3.51 8.80 -21.94
CA PRO A 85 -3.57 10.02 -22.71
C PRO A 85 -3.08 11.23 -21.88
N PRO A 86 -2.63 12.33 -22.51
CA PRO A 86 -1.99 13.45 -21.80
C PRO A 86 -2.82 14.09 -20.68
N GLU A 87 -4.14 14.16 -20.85
CA GLU A 87 -5.09 14.74 -19.91
C GLU A 87 -5.39 13.85 -18.69
N ALA A 88 -5.03 12.57 -18.73
CA ALA A 88 -5.28 11.66 -17.63
C ALA A 88 -4.29 11.89 -16.47
N ALA A 89 -4.77 11.65 -15.25
CA ALA A 89 -3.87 11.54 -14.09
C ALA A 89 -2.83 10.44 -14.35
N PHE A 90 -1.61 10.66 -13.86
CA PHE A 90 -0.45 9.77 -14.04
C PHE A 90 0.13 9.69 -15.46
N SER A 91 -0.36 10.48 -16.41
CA SER A 91 0.20 10.56 -17.76
C SER A 91 1.63 11.12 -17.79
N VAL A 92 2.29 11.02 -18.95
CA VAL A 92 3.60 11.68 -19.20
C VAL A 92 3.51 13.19 -18.96
N ALA A 93 2.47 13.85 -19.46
CA ALA A 93 2.30 15.30 -19.29
C ALA A 93 2.07 15.68 -17.83
N HIS A 94 1.31 14.86 -17.08
CA HIS A 94 1.13 15.05 -15.64
C HIS A 94 2.46 14.92 -14.88
N TYR A 95 3.23 13.87 -15.19
CA TYR A 95 4.55 13.68 -14.58
C TYR A 95 5.52 14.83 -14.86
N GLU A 96 5.65 15.26 -16.12
CA GLU A 96 6.51 16.37 -16.50
C GLU A 96 6.13 17.67 -15.80
N HIS A 97 4.83 17.94 -15.66
CA HIS A 97 4.32 19.08 -14.90
C HIS A 97 4.78 19.03 -13.44
N VAL A 98 4.59 17.87 -12.78
CA VAL A 98 4.95 17.70 -11.37
C VAL A 98 6.46 17.74 -11.16
N VAL A 99 7.26 17.15 -12.06
CA VAL A 99 8.73 17.26 -12.01
C VAL A 99 9.18 18.72 -12.14
N GLY A 100 8.52 19.51 -12.98
CA GLY A 100 8.76 20.96 -13.06
C GLY A 100 8.49 21.71 -11.76
N GLN A 101 7.60 21.20 -10.91
CA GLN A 101 7.25 21.80 -9.62
C GLN A 101 8.08 21.27 -8.45
N PHE A 102 8.30 19.96 -8.38
CA PHE A 102 8.99 19.29 -7.26
C PHE A 102 10.51 19.20 -7.45
N GLY A 103 11.00 19.44 -8.66
CA GLY A 103 12.41 19.42 -9.00
C GLY A 103 12.91 18.04 -9.41
N ASP A 104 14.24 17.85 -9.27
CA ASP A 104 14.92 16.66 -9.77
C ASP A 104 14.48 15.40 -9.01
N VAL A 105 14.05 14.39 -9.78
CA VAL A 105 13.59 13.09 -9.30
C VAL A 105 14.71 12.31 -8.62
N ALA A 106 15.98 12.59 -8.89
CA ALA A 106 17.11 11.97 -8.19
C ALA A 106 17.03 12.12 -6.66
N GLN A 107 16.30 13.13 -6.15
CA GLN A 107 16.09 13.31 -4.72
C GLN A 107 15.37 12.15 -4.03
N ILE A 108 14.57 11.36 -4.77
CA ILE A 108 13.84 10.20 -4.22
C ILE A 108 14.61 8.88 -4.40
N ASP A 109 15.74 8.89 -5.11
CA ASP A 109 16.54 7.68 -5.36
C ASP A 109 17.11 7.08 -4.08
N ARG A 110 17.46 7.94 -3.11
CA ARG A 110 17.96 7.55 -1.79
C ARG A 110 16.98 6.70 -0.98
N TYR A 111 15.67 6.86 -1.21
CA TYR A 111 14.68 6.12 -0.46
C TYR A 111 14.51 4.71 -1.03
N ALA A 112 14.58 3.71 -0.15
CA ALA A 112 14.24 2.33 -0.45
C ALA A 112 12.76 2.02 -0.19
N THR A 113 12.13 2.77 0.73
CA THR A 113 10.77 2.50 1.22
C THR A 113 9.94 3.78 1.24
N PHE A 114 8.71 3.68 0.74
CA PHE A 114 7.67 4.68 0.93
C PHE A 114 6.65 4.15 1.94
N PHE A 115 6.45 4.85 3.05
CA PHE A 115 5.50 4.47 4.10
C PHE A 115 4.30 5.43 4.06
N VAL A 116 3.16 4.96 3.56
CA VAL A 116 1.94 5.74 3.33
C VAL A 116 0.97 5.54 4.49
N ASP A 117 0.84 6.55 5.34
CA ASP A 117 -0.03 6.53 6.53
C ASP A 117 -1.04 7.69 6.50
N SER A 118 -2.31 7.47 6.18
CA SER A 118 -2.94 6.20 5.85
C SER A 118 -3.79 6.30 4.59
N ILE A 119 -4.02 5.15 3.96
CA ILE A 119 -4.98 5.05 2.87
C ILE A 119 -6.42 5.23 3.37
N THR A 120 -6.68 5.04 4.67
CA THR A 120 -7.95 5.37 5.32
C THR A 120 -8.21 6.87 5.21
N GLN A 121 -7.28 7.72 5.62
CA GLN A 121 -7.45 9.18 5.49
C GLN A 121 -7.41 9.62 4.02
N MET A 122 -6.54 9.03 3.20
CA MET A 122 -6.49 9.30 1.77
C MET A 122 -7.84 9.07 1.07
N SER A 123 -8.57 8.01 1.45
CA SER A 123 -9.89 7.73 0.88
C SER A 123 -10.93 8.79 1.21
N ARG A 124 -10.84 9.44 2.38
CA ARG A 124 -11.71 10.56 2.78
C ARG A 124 -11.40 11.83 1.99
N LEU A 125 -10.11 12.12 1.77
CA LEU A 125 -9.67 13.22 0.90
C LEU A 125 -10.16 13.00 -0.53
N CYS A 126 -9.98 11.79 -1.06
CA CYS A 126 -10.46 11.40 -2.38
C CYS A 126 -11.97 11.57 -2.49
N PHE A 127 -12.74 11.03 -1.54
CA PHE A 127 -14.20 11.11 -1.58
C PHE A 127 -14.71 12.55 -1.50
N THR A 128 -14.06 13.39 -0.69
CA THR A 128 -14.36 14.83 -0.64
C THR A 128 -14.14 15.50 -2.00
N TRP A 129 -13.02 15.20 -2.67
CA TRP A 129 -12.75 15.67 -4.02
C TRP A 129 -13.74 15.12 -5.06
N CYS A 130 -14.09 13.83 -4.99
CA CYS A 130 -15.04 13.20 -5.92
C CYS A 130 -16.40 13.88 -5.88
N LYS A 131 -16.90 14.24 -4.69
CA LYS A 131 -18.18 14.96 -4.53
C LYS A 131 -18.20 16.34 -5.17
N SER A 132 -17.04 16.97 -5.38
CA SER A 132 -16.95 18.28 -6.05
C SER A 132 -16.76 18.18 -7.55
N GLN A 133 -16.64 16.97 -8.13
CA GLN A 133 -16.41 16.83 -9.56
C GLN A 133 -17.70 17.01 -10.36
N PRO A 134 -17.65 17.57 -11.58
CA PRO A 134 -18.82 17.75 -12.43
C PRO A 134 -19.59 16.44 -12.66
N GLY A 135 -18.88 15.32 -12.83
CA GLY A 135 -19.48 14.00 -13.02
C GLY A 135 -20.21 13.43 -11.78
N ALA A 136 -20.11 14.09 -10.62
CA ALA A 136 -20.84 13.75 -9.40
C ALA A 136 -22.01 14.71 -9.13
N ILE A 137 -22.44 15.48 -10.13
CA ILE A 137 -23.63 16.35 -10.07
C ILE A 137 -24.65 15.81 -11.08
N SER A 138 -25.89 15.66 -10.64
CA SER A 138 -26.97 15.17 -11.51
C SER A 138 -27.37 16.22 -12.55
N ASP A 139 -27.20 15.92 -13.84
CA ASP A 139 -27.63 16.79 -14.94
C ASP A 139 -29.13 17.14 -14.89
N ARG A 140 -29.94 16.23 -14.32
CA ARG A 140 -31.40 16.40 -14.21
C ARG A 140 -31.80 17.33 -13.06
N SER A 141 -31.08 17.29 -11.94
CA SER A 141 -31.53 17.94 -10.68
C SER A 141 -30.57 19.00 -10.15
N GLY A 142 -29.35 19.08 -10.67
CA GLY A 142 -28.28 19.95 -10.16
C GLY A 142 -27.78 19.58 -8.75
N LYS A 143 -28.28 18.49 -8.16
CA LYS A 143 -27.91 18.03 -6.82
C LYS A 143 -26.74 17.03 -6.88
N PRO A 144 -25.93 16.91 -5.80
CA PRO A 144 -24.88 15.90 -5.71
C PRO A 144 -25.43 14.48 -5.91
N ASP A 145 -24.84 13.75 -6.85
CA ASP A 145 -25.08 12.32 -7.08
C ASP A 145 -24.04 11.51 -6.33
N LEU A 146 -24.43 11.01 -5.15
CA LEU A 146 -23.55 10.20 -4.30
C LEU A 146 -23.15 8.88 -4.97
N ARG A 147 -24.00 8.29 -5.82
CA ARG A 147 -23.68 7.04 -6.50
C ARG A 147 -22.58 7.26 -7.53
N ALA A 148 -22.66 8.35 -8.29
CA ALA A 148 -21.61 8.76 -9.21
C ALA A 148 -20.30 9.08 -8.45
N ALA A 149 -20.38 9.78 -7.32
CA ALA A 149 -19.22 10.05 -6.47
C ALA A 149 -18.52 8.79 -5.96
N TYR A 150 -19.27 7.77 -5.51
CA TYR A 150 -18.70 6.47 -5.10
C TYR A 150 -18.10 5.70 -6.28
N GLY A 151 -18.70 5.79 -7.46
CA GLY A 151 -18.15 5.22 -8.69
C GLY A 151 -16.79 5.81 -9.03
N LEU A 152 -16.68 7.14 -8.99
CA LEU A 152 -15.44 7.88 -9.24
C LEU A 152 -14.39 7.61 -8.15
N LEU A 153 -14.78 7.62 -6.88
CA LEU A 153 -13.91 7.28 -5.75
C LEU A 153 -13.21 5.93 -5.95
N GLY A 154 -13.98 4.92 -6.34
CA GLY A 154 -13.44 3.59 -6.59
C GLY A 154 -12.57 3.50 -7.86
N GLN A 155 -12.67 4.43 -8.80
CA GLN A 155 -11.76 4.53 -9.94
C GLN A 155 -10.46 5.24 -9.54
N GLU A 156 -10.58 6.39 -8.89
CA GLU A 156 -9.46 7.23 -8.44
C GLU A 156 -8.56 6.51 -7.44
N MET A 157 -9.13 5.93 -6.38
CA MET A 157 -8.36 5.23 -5.34
C MET A 157 -7.63 4.00 -5.89
N VAL A 158 -8.33 3.16 -6.67
CA VAL A 158 -7.73 1.98 -7.30
C VAL A 158 -6.62 2.40 -8.26
N GLY A 159 -6.85 3.42 -9.08
CA GLY A 159 -5.86 3.96 -10.01
C GLY A 159 -4.59 4.42 -9.30
N ALA A 160 -4.74 5.22 -8.24
CA ALA A 160 -3.63 5.74 -7.45
C ALA A 160 -2.82 4.63 -6.74
N LEU A 161 -3.50 3.67 -6.12
CA LEU A 161 -2.85 2.55 -5.42
C LEU A 161 -2.13 1.62 -6.39
N THR A 162 -2.75 1.32 -7.53
CA THR A 162 -2.15 0.54 -8.61
C THR A 162 -0.95 1.29 -9.18
N HIS A 163 -1.04 2.60 -9.36
CA HIS A 163 0.07 3.41 -9.86
C HIS A 163 1.31 3.33 -8.96
N LEU A 164 1.14 3.43 -7.63
CA LEU A 164 2.26 3.26 -6.68
C LEU A 164 2.85 1.83 -6.66
N GLN A 165 2.09 0.82 -7.08
CA GLN A 165 2.63 -0.53 -7.31
C GLN A 165 3.76 -0.51 -8.37
N HIS A 166 3.72 0.45 -9.29
CA HIS A 166 4.72 0.60 -10.36
C HIS A 166 6.00 1.30 -9.93
N ALA A 167 6.12 1.81 -8.69
CA ALA A 167 7.38 2.31 -8.14
C ALA A 167 8.42 1.18 -8.07
N ARG A 168 9.17 0.95 -9.15
CA ARG A 168 10.09 -0.18 -9.32
C ARG A 168 11.26 -0.08 -8.35
N GLY A 169 11.68 -1.21 -7.78
CA GLY A 169 12.80 -1.27 -6.84
C GLY A 169 12.56 -0.65 -5.46
N LYS A 170 11.37 -0.09 -5.20
CA LYS A 170 10.98 0.54 -3.93
C LYS A 170 9.97 -0.33 -3.18
N ASN A 171 10.14 -0.47 -1.87
CA ASN A 171 9.07 -1.00 -1.02
C ASN A 171 7.99 0.08 -0.88
N VAL A 172 6.73 -0.34 -0.86
CA VAL A 172 5.60 0.57 -0.58
C VAL A 172 4.74 -0.06 0.49
N VAL A 173 4.62 0.61 1.62
CA VAL A 173 3.81 0.18 2.75
C VAL A 173 2.59 1.08 2.82
N PHE A 174 1.41 0.49 2.67
CA PHE A 174 0.14 1.16 2.87
C PHE A 174 -0.39 0.82 4.24
N VAL A 175 -0.76 1.83 5.03
CA VAL A 175 -1.40 1.63 6.34
C VAL A 175 -2.89 1.89 6.21
N ALA A 176 -3.71 1.00 6.77
CA ALA A 176 -5.15 1.25 6.92
C ALA A 176 -5.66 0.81 8.29
N ILE A 177 -6.71 1.47 8.76
CA ILE A 177 -7.45 1.04 9.95
C ILE A 177 -8.26 -0.21 9.58
N LEU A 178 -8.33 -1.16 10.51
CA LEU A 178 -9.18 -2.35 10.40
C LEU A 178 -10.35 -2.23 11.38
N ASP A 179 -11.56 -2.16 10.83
CA ASP A 179 -12.80 -2.21 11.60
C ASP A 179 -13.16 -3.67 11.92
N GLU A 180 -13.82 -3.87 13.05
CA GLU A 180 -14.48 -5.12 13.40
C GLU A 180 -15.98 -4.87 13.44
N ARG A 181 -16.74 -5.68 12.69
CA ARG A 181 -18.19 -5.60 12.61
C ARG A 181 -18.81 -6.96 12.86
N LEU A 182 -20.08 -6.96 13.23
CA LEU A 182 -20.90 -8.16 13.30
C LEU A 182 -21.71 -8.22 12.01
N ASP A 183 -21.67 -9.36 11.32
CA ASP A 183 -22.59 -9.63 10.21
C ASP A 183 -24.01 -9.94 10.73
N ASP A 184 -24.95 -10.14 9.81
CA ASP A 184 -26.34 -10.48 10.12
C ASP A 184 -26.50 -11.79 10.92
N TYR A 185 -25.44 -12.60 11.00
CA TYR A 185 -25.37 -13.86 11.73
C TYR A 185 -24.54 -13.76 13.02
N ASN A 186 -24.24 -12.53 13.48
CA ASN A 186 -23.47 -12.25 14.68
C ASN A 186 -22.02 -12.79 14.63
N ARG A 187 -21.47 -12.95 13.43
CA ARG A 187 -20.07 -13.35 13.21
C ARG A 187 -19.21 -12.11 13.06
N ARG A 188 -18.01 -12.17 13.63
CA ARG A 188 -17.03 -11.09 13.53
C ARG A 188 -16.46 -11.07 12.11
N VAL A 189 -16.62 -9.95 11.44
CA VAL A 189 -16.04 -9.66 10.12
C VAL A 189 -15.10 -8.48 10.27
N PHE A 190 -13.95 -8.58 9.62
CA PHE A 190 -12.91 -7.54 9.66
C PHE A 190 -12.76 -6.91 8.28
N GLU A 191 -12.91 -5.59 8.21
CA GLU A 191 -12.87 -4.85 6.95
C GLU A 191 -11.98 -3.61 7.08
N PRO A 192 -11.12 -3.30 6.08
CA PRO A 192 -10.38 -2.04 6.07
C PRO A 192 -11.35 -0.85 6.08
N GLN A 193 -11.10 0.12 6.95
CA GLN A 193 -11.85 1.37 6.99
C GLN A 193 -11.41 2.25 5.81
N ILE A 194 -12.07 2.08 4.67
CA ILE A 194 -11.82 2.82 3.43
C ILE A 194 -13.18 3.29 2.90
N GLU A 195 -13.24 4.52 2.41
CA GLU A 195 -14.45 5.04 1.76
C GLU A 195 -14.77 4.21 0.50
N GLY A 196 -16.01 3.70 0.43
CA GLY A 196 -16.48 2.84 -0.66
C GLY A 196 -15.94 1.40 -0.61
N SER A 197 -16.70 0.46 -1.17
CA SER A 197 -16.37 -0.98 -1.11
C SER A 197 -15.32 -1.43 -2.12
N LYS A 198 -15.26 -0.80 -3.30
CA LYS A 198 -14.43 -1.25 -4.43
C LYS A 198 -12.94 -1.29 -4.09
N THR A 199 -12.43 -0.26 -3.41
CA THR A 199 -11.01 -0.13 -3.08
C THR A 199 -10.56 -1.24 -2.14
N GLY A 200 -11.31 -1.48 -1.05
CA GLY A 200 -10.99 -2.55 -0.09
C GLY A 200 -11.00 -3.94 -0.74
N LEU A 201 -11.96 -4.21 -1.62
CA LEU A 201 -12.07 -5.48 -2.35
C LEU A 201 -10.91 -5.71 -3.34
N GLN A 202 -10.41 -4.66 -3.99
CA GLN A 202 -9.34 -4.79 -4.98
C GLN A 202 -7.94 -4.73 -4.36
N MET A 203 -7.80 -4.17 -3.16
CA MET A 203 -6.51 -4.01 -2.50
C MET A 203 -5.67 -5.30 -2.43
N PRO A 204 -6.22 -6.49 -2.07
CA PRO A 204 -5.44 -7.72 -2.08
C PRO A 204 -4.93 -8.14 -3.46
N GLY A 205 -5.54 -7.66 -4.55
CA GLY A 205 -5.03 -7.86 -5.92
C GLY A 205 -3.84 -6.96 -6.26
N ILE A 206 -3.81 -5.76 -5.69
CA ILE A 206 -2.83 -4.69 -5.98
C ILE A 206 -1.50 -4.93 -5.25
N VAL A 207 -1.55 -5.26 -3.96
CA VAL A 207 -0.33 -5.45 -3.15
C VAL A 207 0.23 -6.86 -3.29
N ASP A 208 1.48 -7.09 -2.91
CA ASP A 208 2.05 -8.43 -2.77
C ASP A 208 1.57 -9.06 -1.47
N GLU A 209 1.70 -8.30 -0.38
CA GLU A 209 1.48 -8.74 1.00
C GLU A 209 0.30 -8.00 1.63
N VAL A 210 -0.55 -8.71 2.37
CA VAL A 210 -1.54 -8.12 3.28
C VAL A 210 -1.25 -8.71 4.66
N VAL A 211 -0.92 -7.86 5.63
CA VAL A 211 -0.65 -8.28 7.00
C VAL A 211 -1.56 -7.54 7.96
N THR A 212 -2.06 -8.24 8.97
CA THR A 212 -2.84 -7.62 10.05
C THR A 212 -2.02 -7.60 11.33
N LEU A 213 -1.71 -6.40 11.83
CA LEU A 213 -1.15 -6.19 13.16
C LEU A 213 -2.26 -6.39 14.21
N ALA A 214 -2.14 -7.45 14.99
CA ALA A 214 -3.13 -7.85 15.98
C ALA A 214 -2.50 -8.18 17.33
N GLU A 215 -3.31 -8.10 18.38
CA GLU A 215 -3.00 -8.68 19.68
C GLU A 215 -3.34 -10.17 19.66
N ILE A 216 -2.35 -11.00 19.95
CA ILE A 216 -2.43 -12.45 20.01
C ILE A 216 -2.33 -12.88 21.47
N LYS A 217 -3.24 -13.78 21.87
CA LYS A 217 -3.19 -14.43 23.17
C LYS A 217 -2.34 -15.68 23.07
N ALA A 218 -1.30 -15.77 23.89
CA ALA A 218 -0.48 -16.96 24.03
C ALA A 218 -1.16 -18.00 24.94
N GLU A 219 -0.66 -19.24 24.90
CA GLU A 219 -1.19 -20.36 25.69
C GLU A 219 -0.99 -20.15 27.20
N ASP A 220 0.03 -19.39 27.59
CA ASP A 220 0.31 -19.02 28.99
C ASP A 220 -0.61 -17.89 29.52
N GLY A 221 -1.54 -17.41 28.68
CA GLY A 221 -2.46 -16.32 29.01
C GLY A 221 -1.87 -14.92 28.81
N SER A 222 -0.60 -14.78 28.43
CA SER A 222 -0.01 -13.50 28.05
C SER A 222 -0.55 -13.03 26.69
N ALA A 223 -0.44 -11.73 26.44
CA ALA A 223 -0.83 -11.12 25.17
C ALA A 223 0.36 -10.37 24.57
N TYR A 224 0.57 -10.53 23.27
CA TYR A 224 1.62 -9.85 22.52
C TYR A 224 1.10 -9.41 21.17
N ARG A 225 1.81 -8.48 20.51
CA ARG A 225 1.45 -8.04 19.16
C ARG A 225 2.20 -8.86 18.14
N ALA A 226 1.55 -9.24 17.05
CA ALA A 226 2.16 -9.93 15.93
C ALA A 226 1.51 -9.49 14.61
N PHE A 227 2.21 -9.73 13.50
CA PHE A 227 1.58 -9.70 12.19
C PHE A 227 0.99 -11.06 11.87
N VAL A 228 -0.30 -11.07 11.51
CA VAL A 228 -0.97 -12.23 10.91
C VAL A 228 -0.83 -12.11 9.40
N THR A 229 -0.24 -13.12 8.76
CA THR A 229 0.25 -13.02 7.37
C THR A 229 -0.46 -13.97 6.40
N HIS A 230 -1.04 -15.07 6.89
CA HIS A 230 -1.67 -16.10 6.05
C HIS A 230 -3.17 -15.87 5.87
N THR A 231 -3.66 -16.06 4.65
CA THR A 231 -5.10 -15.98 4.34
C THR A 231 -5.92 -16.98 5.14
N LEU A 232 -5.42 -18.20 5.32
CA LEU A 232 -6.00 -19.18 6.22
C LEU A 232 -5.37 -19.00 7.60
N ASN A 233 -6.00 -18.19 8.43
CA ASN A 233 -5.59 -17.98 9.83
C ASN A 233 -6.75 -18.25 10.79
N PRO A 234 -6.47 -18.69 12.03
CA PRO A 234 -7.52 -19.04 13.01
C PRO A 234 -8.25 -17.81 13.58
N TYR A 235 -7.78 -16.60 13.28
CA TYR A 235 -8.29 -15.36 13.86
C TYR A 235 -9.35 -14.67 12.98
N GLY A 236 -9.48 -15.08 11.72
CA GLY A 236 -10.38 -14.48 10.74
C GLY A 236 -9.91 -13.13 10.20
N PHE A 237 -8.65 -12.75 10.43
CA PHE A 237 -8.13 -11.48 9.95
C PHE A 237 -7.83 -11.51 8.44
N PRO A 238 -8.05 -10.41 7.71
CA PRO A 238 -7.59 -10.29 6.33
C PRO A 238 -6.06 -10.34 6.27
N ALA A 239 -5.53 -11.33 5.57
CA ALA A 239 -4.11 -11.50 5.39
C ALA A 239 -3.81 -12.26 4.09
N LYS A 240 -2.59 -12.10 3.58
CA LYS A 240 -2.13 -12.72 2.34
C LYS A 240 -0.62 -12.63 2.26
N ASP A 241 0.02 -13.78 2.07
CA ASP A 241 1.43 -13.88 1.72
C ASP A 241 1.58 -14.36 0.28
N ARG A 242 2.11 -13.51 -0.60
CA ARG A 242 2.41 -13.86 -2.00
C ARG A 242 3.86 -14.33 -2.13
N SER A 243 4.74 -13.92 -1.23
CA SER A 243 6.12 -14.38 -1.20
C SER A 243 6.23 -15.88 -0.89
N GLY A 244 5.29 -16.42 -0.10
CA GLY A 244 5.28 -17.80 0.38
C GLY A 244 6.40 -18.09 1.38
N ARG A 245 6.89 -17.05 2.06
CA ARG A 245 8.07 -17.09 2.94
C ARG A 245 7.74 -16.77 4.39
N LEU A 246 6.57 -16.19 4.65
CA LEU A 246 6.20 -15.75 5.98
C LEU A 246 5.61 -16.90 6.78
N ASP A 247 5.84 -16.88 8.09
CA ASP A 247 5.15 -17.73 9.04
C ASP A 247 3.77 -17.13 9.34
N LEU A 248 2.82 -17.95 9.82
CA LEU A 248 1.46 -17.52 10.15
C LEU A 248 1.43 -16.26 11.04
N LEU A 249 2.33 -16.25 12.02
CA LEU A 249 2.58 -15.14 12.93
C LEU A 249 4.03 -14.70 12.78
N GLU A 250 4.23 -13.44 12.43
CA GLU A 250 5.55 -12.81 12.44
C GLU A 250 5.63 -11.83 13.62
N PRO A 251 6.82 -11.65 14.22
CA PRO A 251 7.05 -10.52 15.11
C PRO A 251 6.63 -9.22 14.42
N PRO A 252 6.15 -8.21 15.17
CA PRO A 252 5.65 -6.99 14.57
C PRO A 252 6.80 -6.07 14.09
N ASP A 253 7.85 -6.61 13.49
CA ASP A 253 9.00 -5.87 12.95
C ASP A 253 8.85 -5.73 11.44
N LEU A 254 8.51 -4.53 10.98
CA LEU A 254 8.25 -4.29 9.57
C LEU A 254 9.50 -4.41 8.69
N GLY A 255 10.68 -4.05 9.22
CA GLY A 255 11.95 -4.17 8.50
C GLY A 255 12.32 -5.62 8.24
N ALA A 256 12.23 -6.45 9.28
CA ALA A 256 12.47 -7.89 9.20
C ALA A 256 11.46 -8.59 8.27
N LEU A 257 10.17 -8.23 8.37
CA LEU A 257 9.13 -8.76 7.51
C LEU A 257 9.41 -8.49 6.03
N ILE A 258 9.71 -7.24 5.66
CA ILE A 258 10.05 -6.86 4.29
C ILE A 258 11.30 -7.59 3.80
N ALA A 259 12.33 -7.72 4.66
CA ALA A 259 13.54 -8.46 4.32
C ALA A 259 13.26 -9.94 4.04
N LYS A 260 12.41 -10.58 4.87
CA LYS A 260 11.99 -11.98 4.68
C LYS A 260 11.21 -12.16 3.38
N CYS A 261 10.29 -11.26 3.05
CA CYS A 261 9.57 -11.26 1.77
C CYS A 261 10.50 -11.07 0.57
N ALA A 262 11.52 -10.21 0.68
CA ALA A 262 12.42 -9.87 -0.43
C ALA A 262 13.57 -10.89 -0.63
N ALA A 263 13.83 -11.77 0.33
CA ALA A 263 14.92 -12.74 0.26
C ALA A 263 14.80 -13.65 -0.99
N THR A 264 15.88 -13.82 -1.74
CA THR A 264 15.91 -14.79 -2.84
C THR A 264 15.82 -16.21 -2.29
N ALA A 265 14.93 -17.03 -2.86
CA ALA A 265 14.86 -18.46 -2.52
C ALA A 265 16.24 -19.11 -2.73
N ALA A 266 16.68 -19.94 -1.78
CA ALA A 266 17.81 -20.83 -2.01
C ALA A 266 17.51 -21.71 -3.24
N PRO A 267 18.51 -21.98 -4.11
CA PRO A 267 18.30 -22.84 -5.27
C PRO A 267 17.75 -24.20 -4.80
N MET A 268 16.67 -24.68 -5.44
CA MET A 268 16.17 -26.02 -5.18
C MET A 268 17.28 -27.04 -5.44
N PRO A 269 17.44 -28.08 -4.59
CA PRO A 269 18.37 -29.15 -4.89
C PRO A 269 17.99 -29.77 -6.23
N THR A 270 18.95 -29.76 -7.16
CA THR A 270 18.81 -30.39 -8.47
C THR A 270 18.42 -31.84 -8.27
N CYS A 271 17.26 -32.23 -8.81
CA CYS A 271 16.81 -33.60 -8.82
C CYS A 271 17.84 -34.42 -9.62
N ALA A 272 18.75 -35.09 -8.91
CA ALA A 272 19.69 -36.01 -9.51
C ALA A 272 18.87 -37.18 -10.08
N THR A 273 18.75 -37.20 -11.41
CA THR A 273 18.21 -38.36 -12.12
C THR A 273 19.21 -39.49 -11.93
N SER A 274 18.90 -40.39 -11.01
CA SER A 274 19.52 -41.71 -10.93
C SER A 274 19.21 -42.45 -12.23
N LYS A 275 20.23 -42.63 -13.07
CA LYS A 275 20.20 -43.56 -14.19
C LYS A 275 20.30 -44.97 -13.62
N GLU A 276 19.28 -45.79 -13.86
CA GLU A 276 19.41 -47.25 -13.99
C GLU A 276 19.80 -47.59 -15.44
#